data_AF-A0A9E5LLY6-F1
#
_entry.id   AF-A0A9E5LLY6-F1
#
_cell.length_a   1.000
_cell.length_b   1.000
_cell.length_c   1.000
_cell.angle_alpha   90.00
_cell.angle_beta   90.00
_cell.angle_gamma   90.00
#
_symmetry.space_group_name_H-M   'P 1'
#
loop_
_entity.id
_entity.type
_entity.pdbx_description
1 polymer ?
#
loop_
_entity_poly.entity_id
_entity_poly.type
_entity_poly.pdbx_seq_one_letter_code
_entity_poly.pdbx_strand_id
1 'polypeptide(L)'
;MKKSNVLNKKSMRFLETYLNNPSPTGYEWEGQKIWMDYLKPYVDAFITDTYGTAVGVINQDAPFKVVIEAHSDEISWYVNYITENGLIHVIRNGGSDHMIAPSKWVNIHTKKGIVKGVFGWPAIHTRMAGKEDTPKLENITIDIGAKDKKEVEKMGVHVGCVITYPDAFHVLNKDKFVCRALDNRIGG
;
A
#
# COMPACT_ATOMS: atom_id res chain seq x y z
N MET A 1 -22.97 14.92 27.84
CA MET A 1 -22.76 13.56 27.30
C MET A 1 -21.33 13.14 27.60
N LYS A 2 -21.09 12.00 28.28
CA LYS A 2 -19.73 11.46 28.39
C LYS A 2 -19.23 11.21 26.97
N LYS A 3 -18.11 11.84 26.57
CA LYS A 3 -17.46 11.54 25.29
C LYS A 3 -17.15 10.04 25.32
N SER A 4 -17.93 9.25 24.57
CA SER A 4 -17.62 7.84 24.38
C SER A 4 -16.22 7.77 23.79
N ASN A 5 -15.34 6.95 24.38
CA ASN A 5 -14.02 6.74 23.81
C ASN A 5 -14.19 6.17 22.39
N VAL A 6 -13.89 6.98 21.38
CA VAL A 6 -14.02 6.62 19.95
C VAL A 6 -13.01 5.52 19.60
N LEU A 7 -11.87 5.47 20.31
CA LEU A 7 -10.85 4.42 20.21
C LEU A 7 -11.14 3.31 21.21
N ASN A 8 -12.15 2.51 20.93
CA ASN A 8 -12.49 1.31 21.70
C ASN A 8 -11.93 0.05 21.00
N LYS A 9 -12.09 -1.12 21.63
CA LYS A 9 -11.57 -2.38 21.08
C LYS A 9 -12.08 -2.69 19.66
N LYS A 10 -13.33 -2.35 19.35
CA LYS A 10 -13.93 -2.60 18.04
C LYS A 10 -13.32 -1.68 16.97
N SER A 11 -13.22 -0.39 17.22
CA SER A 11 -12.62 0.55 16.25
C SER A 11 -11.13 0.33 16.06
N MET A 12 -10.39 -0.01 17.12
CA MET A 12 -8.97 -0.37 17.00
C MET A 12 -8.75 -1.65 16.19
N ARG A 13 -9.63 -2.65 16.35
CA ARG A 13 -9.55 -3.88 15.56
C ARG A 13 -9.86 -3.64 14.09
N PHE A 14 -10.86 -2.80 13.81
CA PHE A 14 -11.14 -2.34 12.45
C PHE A 14 -9.92 -1.65 11.85
N LEU A 15 -9.36 -0.66 12.56
CA LEU A 15 -8.23 0.13 12.07
C LEU A 15 -7.00 -0.74 11.78
N GLU A 16 -6.67 -1.66 12.69
CA GLU A 16 -5.58 -2.64 12.48
C GLU A 16 -5.83 -3.49 11.23
N THR A 17 -7.05 -4.00 11.05
CA THR A 17 -7.41 -4.83 9.88
C THR A 17 -7.35 -4.02 8.59
N TYR A 18 -7.87 -2.78 8.61
CA TYR A 18 -7.97 -1.92 7.44
C TYR A 18 -6.60 -1.41 6.99
N LEU A 19 -5.71 -1.03 7.92
CA LEU A 19 -4.36 -0.56 7.61
C LEU A 19 -3.42 -1.71 7.19
N ASN A 20 -3.58 -2.89 7.79
CA ASN A 20 -2.75 -4.06 7.42
C ASN A 20 -3.15 -4.68 6.08
N ASN A 21 -4.33 -4.37 5.54
CA ASN A 21 -4.73 -4.80 4.21
C ASN A 21 -3.95 -4.05 3.12
N PRO A 22 -3.39 -4.71 2.09
CA PRO A 22 -2.89 -4.02 0.91
C PRO A 22 -4.08 -3.54 0.06
N SER A 23 -4.11 -2.26 -0.27
CA SER A 23 -5.10 -1.67 -1.19
C SER A 23 -4.42 -0.54 -1.97
N PRO A 24 -3.49 -0.85 -2.87
CA PRO A 24 -2.80 0.14 -3.70
C PRO A 24 -3.72 0.69 -4.80
N THR A 25 -3.35 1.84 -5.37
CA THR A 25 -4.11 2.47 -6.46
C THR A 25 -4.32 1.49 -7.62
N GLY A 26 -5.59 1.27 -8.00
CA GLY A 26 -6.06 0.29 -8.98
C GLY A 26 -6.42 -1.10 -8.43
N TYR A 27 -6.25 -1.32 -7.12
CA TYR A 27 -6.46 -2.61 -6.43
C TYR A 27 -7.16 -2.41 -5.06
N GLU A 28 -8.06 -1.43 -4.97
CA GLU A 28 -8.62 -0.92 -3.72
C GLU A 28 -9.70 -1.81 -3.10
N TRP A 29 -10.27 -2.71 -3.92
CA TRP A 29 -11.51 -3.41 -3.64
C TRP A 29 -11.53 -4.19 -2.31
N GLU A 30 -10.41 -4.79 -1.88
CA GLU A 30 -10.35 -5.44 -0.56
C GLU A 30 -10.43 -4.42 0.58
N GLY A 31 -9.75 -3.28 0.45
CA GLY A 31 -9.82 -2.21 1.43
C GLY A 31 -11.24 -1.66 1.56
N GLN A 32 -11.88 -1.44 0.42
CA GLN A 32 -13.26 -0.96 0.35
C GLN A 32 -14.25 -1.93 0.98
N LYS A 33 -14.09 -3.26 0.76
CA LYS A 33 -14.93 -4.27 1.43
C LYS A 33 -14.80 -4.21 2.94
N ILE A 34 -13.58 -4.10 3.48
CA ILE A 34 -13.34 -3.97 4.93
C ILE A 34 -14.03 -2.72 5.48
N TRP A 35 -13.92 -1.58 4.78
CA TRP A 35 -14.55 -0.32 5.17
C TRP A 35 -16.09 -0.41 5.13
N MET A 36 -16.65 -0.94 4.03
CA MET A 36 -18.10 -1.13 3.89
C MET A 36 -18.64 -2.08 4.97
N ASP A 37 -17.95 -3.17 5.27
CA ASP A 37 -18.34 -4.12 6.31
C ASP A 37 -18.39 -3.47 7.69
N TYR A 38 -17.42 -2.60 7.99
CA TYR A 38 -17.42 -1.84 9.23
C TYR A 38 -18.56 -0.81 9.28
N LEU A 39 -18.91 -0.21 8.15
CA LEU A 39 -19.94 0.83 8.05
C LEU A 39 -21.38 0.32 8.00
N LYS A 40 -21.62 -0.95 7.68
CA LYS A 40 -22.96 -1.56 7.60
C LYS A 40 -23.97 -1.12 8.67
N PRO A 41 -23.65 -1.06 9.98
CA PRO A 41 -24.63 -0.69 11.00
C PRO A 41 -24.88 0.82 11.12
N TYR A 42 -24.19 1.66 10.32
CA TYR A 42 -24.22 3.12 10.43
C TYR A 42 -24.81 3.82 9.21
N VAL A 43 -25.13 3.08 8.14
CA VAL A 43 -25.62 3.64 6.86
C VAL A 43 -26.88 2.93 6.41
N ASP A 44 -27.73 3.64 5.66
CA ASP A 44 -29.00 3.12 5.14
C ASP A 44 -28.80 2.33 3.84
N ALA A 45 -27.81 2.74 3.04
CA ALA A 45 -27.50 2.13 1.75
C ALA A 45 -26.02 2.25 1.39
N PHE A 46 -25.58 1.39 0.49
CA PHE A 46 -24.28 1.51 -0.18
C PHE A 46 -24.46 1.73 -1.67
N ILE A 47 -23.57 2.54 -2.24
CA ILE A 47 -23.43 2.73 -3.68
C ILE A 47 -21.99 2.40 -4.04
N THR A 48 -21.81 1.69 -5.15
CA THR A 48 -20.50 1.46 -5.76
C THR A 48 -20.55 1.82 -7.23
N ASP A 49 -19.45 2.35 -7.78
CA ASP A 49 -19.33 2.62 -9.22
C ASP A 49 -18.39 1.62 -9.91
N THR A 50 -18.30 1.70 -11.24
CA THR A 50 -17.42 0.84 -12.05
C THR A 50 -15.94 1.19 -11.92
N TYR A 51 -15.61 2.37 -11.39
CA TYR A 51 -14.24 2.79 -11.12
C TYR A 51 -13.71 2.18 -9.81
N GLY A 52 -14.64 1.81 -8.92
CA GLY A 52 -14.38 1.18 -7.63
C GLY A 52 -14.77 2.04 -6.45
N THR A 53 -15.26 3.28 -6.61
CA THR A 53 -15.65 4.12 -5.46
C THR A 53 -16.74 3.44 -4.63
N ALA A 54 -16.61 3.44 -3.31
CA ALA A 54 -17.63 2.96 -2.38
C ALA A 54 -18.18 4.11 -1.53
N VAL A 55 -19.50 4.23 -1.45
CA VAL A 55 -20.19 5.32 -0.73
C VAL A 55 -21.21 4.73 0.23
N GLY A 56 -21.10 5.07 1.51
CA GLY A 56 -22.15 4.82 2.52
C GLY A 56 -23.09 6.01 2.59
N VAL A 57 -24.40 5.77 2.50
CA VAL A 57 -25.42 6.82 2.42
C VAL A 57 -26.30 6.80 3.66
N ILE A 58 -26.56 7.98 4.23
CA ILE A 58 -27.53 8.20 5.31
C ILE A 58 -28.56 9.21 4.79
N ASN A 59 -29.86 8.95 5.03
CA ASN A 59 -30.98 9.79 4.60
C ASN A 59 -30.94 10.10 3.09
N GLN A 60 -30.99 9.06 2.24
CA GLN A 60 -30.82 9.16 0.78
C GLN A 60 -31.72 10.21 0.10
N ASP A 61 -32.94 10.38 0.62
CA ASP A 61 -33.98 11.26 0.08
C ASP A 61 -33.90 12.71 0.60
N ALA A 62 -32.89 13.04 1.41
CA ALA A 62 -32.72 14.40 1.91
C ALA A 62 -32.48 15.40 0.75
N PRO A 63 -33.13 16.58 0.76
CA PRO A 63 -33.02 17.56 -0.32
C PRO A 63 -31.65 18.24 -0.39
N PHE A 64 -30.92 18.31 0.73
CA PHE A 64 -29.56 18.82 0.82
C PHE A 64 -28.60 17.68 1.16
N LYS A 65 -27.49 17.59 0.42
CA LYS A 65 -26.52 16.50 0.54
C LYS A 65 -25.14 17.04 0.85
N VAL A 66 -24.44 16.36 1.76
CA VAL A 66 -23.04 16.61 2.11
C VAL A 66 -22.27 15.35 1.81
N VAL A 67 -21.08 15.50 1.22
CA VAL A 67 -20.14 14.40 0.98
C VAL A 67 -18.93 14.61 1.87
N ILE A 68 -18.56 13.56 2.59
CA ILE A 68 -17.29 13.47 3.32
C ILE A 68 -16.48 12.40 2.60
N GLU A 69 -15.31 12.77 2.13
CA GLU A 69 -14.47 11.92 1.29
C GLU A 69 -13.16 11.58 2.01
N ALA A 70 -12.75 10.33 1.87
CA ALA A 70 -11.39 9.86 2.10
C ALA A 70 -11.05 8.84 0.99
N HIS A 71 -9.76 8.60 0.76
CA HIS A 71 -9.32 7.65 -0.25
C HIS A 71 -8.80 6.36 0.41
N SER A 72 -9.21 5.21 -0.15
CA SER A 72 -8.85 3.88 0.36
C SER A 72 -7.51 3.39 -0.16
N ASP A 73 -7.05 3.96 -1.28
CA ASP A 73 -5.83 3.56 -1.94
C ASP A 73 -4.57 3.95 -1.15
N GLU A 74 -3.46 3.30 -1.46
CA GLU A 74 -2.15 3.62 -0.93
C GLU A 74 -1.10 3.68 -2.04
N ILE A 75 -0.06 4.45 -1.80
CA ILE A 75 1.10 4.51 -2.68
C ILE A 75 1.81 3.14 -2.75
N SER A 76 2.32 2.81 -3.93
CA SER A 76 2.97 1.53 -4.21
C SER A 76 3.98 1.65 -5.34
N TRP A 77 4.45 0.51 -5.84
CA TRP A 77 5.32 0.42 -7.00
C TRP A 77 4.80 -0.63 -7.96
N TYR A 78 5.21 -0.54 -9.22
CA TYR A 78 5.03 -1.60 -10.21
C TYR A 78 6.38 -2.17 -10.63
N VAL A 79 6.41 -3.47 -10.91
CA VAL A 79 7.48 -4.08 -11.69
C VAL A 79 7.48 -3.45 -13.09
N ASN A 80 8.56 -2.78 -13.45
CA ASN A 80 8.75 -2.15 -14.76
C ASN A 80 9.39 -3.13 -15.75
N TYR A 81 10.54 -3.70 -15.37
CA TYR A 81 11.22 -4.74 -16.13
C TYR A 81 12.10 -5.59 -15.22
N ILE A 82 12.50 -6.74 -15.73
CA ILE A 82 13.36 -7.71 -15.05
C ILE A 82 14.62 -7.87 -15.89
N THR A 83 15.78 -7.70 -15.28
CA THR A 83 17.09 -7.88 -15.94
C THR A 83 17.40 -9.37 -16.12
N GLU A 84 18.34 -9.69 -17.02
CA GLU A 84 18.77 -11.07 -17.25
C GLU A 84 19.37 -11.73 -15.98
N ASN A 85 20.01 -10.96 -15.11
CA ASN A 85 20.53 -11.43 -13.81
C ASN A 85 19.49 -11.42 -12.67
N GLY A 86 18.20 -11.25 -12.97
CA GLY A 86 17.12 -11.43 -12.00
C GLY A 86 16.80 -10.22 -11.10
N LEU A 87 17.41 -9.05 -11.35
CA LEU A 87 17.07 -7.82 -10.65
C LEU A 87 15.79 -7.20 -11.22
N ILE A 88 14.96 -6.69 -10.33
CA ILE A 88 13.65 -6.13 -10.67
C ILE A 88 13.74 -4.61 -10.61
N HIS A 89 13.53 -3.95 -11.73
CA HIS A 89 13.40 -2.50 -11.79
C HIS A 89 11.94 -2.09 -11.65
N VAL A 90 11.71 -0.93 -11.02
CA VAL A 90 10.38 -0.47 -10.66
C VAL A 90 10.03 0.88 -11.27
N ILE A 91 8.73 1.14 -11.36
CA ILE A 91 8.18 2.49 -11.51
C ILE A 91 7.25 2.80 -10.33
N ARG A 92 7.02 4.08 -10.07
CA ARG A 92 6.11 4.51 -9.00
C ARG A 92 4.65 4.26 -9.40
N ASN A 93 3.83 3.90 -8.42
CA ASN A 93 2.38 3.99 -8.47
C ASN A 93 1.93 4.97 -7.38
N GLY A 94 1.66 6.21 -7.77
CA GLY A 94 1.51 7.33 -6.83
C GLY A 94 2.86 7.94 -6.37
N GLY A 95 2.83 8.62 -5.23
CA GLY A 95 3.93 9.45 -4.70
C GLY A 95 5.06 8.71 -3.96
N SER A 96 5.35 7.45 -4.28
CA SER A 96 6.33 6.63 -3.54
C SER A 96 7.74 7.23 -3.53
N ASP A 97 8.25 7.54 -2.34
CA ASP A 97 9.58 8.14 -2.17
C ASP A 97 10.69 7.09 -2.27
N HIS A 98 11.44 7.19 -3.36
CA HIS A 98 12.65 6.42 -3.64
C HIS A 98 13.83 6.69 -2.68
N MET A 99 13.88 7.82 -1.99
CA MET A 99 14.98 8.15 -1.06
C MET A 99 14.99 7.20 0.15
N ILE A 100 13.81 6.77 0.59
CA ILE A 100 13.65 5.86 1.74
C ILE A 100 13.58 4.38 1.34
N ALA A 101 13.52 4.09 0.04
CA ALA A 101 13.33 2.74 -0.48
C ALA A 101 14.53 1.80 -0.19
N PRO A 102 15.80 2.20 -0.35
CA PRO A 102 16.93 1.30 -0.12
C PRO A 102 16.89 0.64 1.26
N SER A 103 17.18 -0.66 1.31
CA SER A 103 17.13 -1.51 2.51
C SER A 103 15.72 -1.77 3.07
N LYS A 104 14.65 -1.33 2.40
CA LYS A 104 13.28 -1.71 2.77
C LYS A 104 12.91 -3.06 2.17
N TRP A 105 12.23 -3.86 2.98
CA TRP A 105 11.52 -5.06 2.51
C TRP A 105 10.30 -4.66 1.70
N VAL A 106 9.90 -5.52 0.77
CA VAL A 106 8.69 -5.35 -0.03
C VAL A 106 7.95 -6.67 -0.22
N ASN A 107 6.63 -6.56 -0.41
CA ASN A 107 5.76 -7.64 -0.85
C ASN A 107 5.41 -7.39 -2.32
N ILE A 108 5.81 -8.30 -3.21
CA ILE A 108 5.40 -8.32 -4.61
C ILE A 108 4.15 -9.19 -4.72
N HIS A 109 3.06 -8.60 -5.18
CA HIS A 109 1.76 -9.24 -5.32
C HIS A 109 1.71 -10.00 -6.64
N THR A 110 1.65 -11.33 -6.57
CA THR A 110 1.56 -12.21 -7.74
C THR A 110 0.30 -13.07 -7.68
N LYS A 111 -0.08 -13.67 -8.81
CA LYS A 111 -1.18 -14.65 -8.85
C LYS A 111 -0.92 -15.91 -8.01
N LYS A 112 0.35 -16.20 -7.69
CA LYS A 112 0.78 -17.32 -6.85
C LYS A 112 0.92 -16.95 -5.37
N GLY A 113 0.55 -15.72 -5.00
CA GLY A 113 0.73 -15.17 -3.65
C GLY A 113 1.88 -14.16 -3.57
N ILE A 114 2.27 -13.83 -2.34
CA ILE A 114 3.29 -12.83 -2.08
C ILE A 114 4.69 -13.39 -2.29
N VAL A 115 5.50 -12.71 -3.09
CA VAL A 115 6.95 -12.90 -3.16
C VAL A 115 7.62 -11.75 -2.40
N LYS A 116 8.47 -12.07 -1.43
CA LYS A 116 9.21 -11.06 -0.66
C LYS A 116 10.48 -10.66 -1.40
N GLY A 117 10.79 -9.38 -1.36
CA GLY A 117 12.05 -8.83 -1.87
C GLY A 117 12.60 -7.75 -0.97
N VAL A 118 13.79 -7.26 -1.31
CA VAL A 118 14.44 -6.13 -0.64
C VAL A 118 14.90 -5.13 -1.68
N PHE A 119 14.63 -3.85 -1.45
CA PHE A 119 15.18 -2.78 -2.26
C PHE A 119 16.70 -2.68 -2.07
N GLY A 120 17.42 -2.87 -3.17
CA GLY A 120 18.85 -2.66 -3.30
C GLY A 120 19.18 -1.30 -3.91
N TRP A 121 20.42 -0.90 -3.70
CA TRP A 121 21.04 0.30 -4.26
C TRP A 121 22.54 0.01 -4.44
N PRO A 122 23.22 0.48 -5.52
CA PRO A 122 24.63 0.17 -5.75
C PRO A 122 25.49 0.42 -4.51
N ALA A 123 26.38 -0.52 -4.22
CA ALA A 123 27.21 -0.49 -3.03
C ALA A 123 28.05 0.78 -2.97
N ILE A 124 28.27 1.33 -1.78
CA ILE A 124 28.93 2.63 -1.63
C ILE A 124 30.34 2.66 -2.23
N HIS A 125 31.08 1.54 -2.15
CA HIS A 125 32.43 1.41 -2.67
C HIS A 125 32.50 1.27 -4.20
N THR A 126 31.38 1.01 -4.88
CA THR A 126 31.32 0.95 -6.36
C THR A 126 30.86 2.27 -6.98
N ARG A 127 30.55 3.28 -6.16
CA ARG A 127 30.12 4.61 -6.65
C ARG A 127 31.34 5.45 -7.03
N MET A 128 31.16 6.38 -7.96
CA MET A 128 32.24 7.25 -8.40
C MET A 128 32.74 8.11 -7.22
N ALA A 129 34.06 8.06 -6.97
CA ALA A 129 34.69 8.84 -5.92
C ALA A 129 34.45 10.34 -6.12
N GLY A 130 34.12 11.05 -5.03
CA GLY A 130 33.83 12.49 -5.06
C GLY A 130 32.38 12.86 -5.39
N LYS A 131 31.51 11.87 -5.65
CA LYS A 131 30.07 12.09 -5.85
C LYS A 131 29.25 11.21 -4.91
N GLU A 132 28.57 11.86 -3.95
CA GLU A 132 27.53 11.20 -3.15
C GLU A 132 26.22 11.18 -3.94
N ASP A 133 26.09 10.23 -4.86
CA ASP A 133 24.81 10.01 -5.53
C ASP A 133 23.74 9.62 -4.49
N THR A 134 22.53 10.14 -4.69
CA THR A 134 21.34 9.72 -3.95
C THR A 134 20.63 8.56 -4.65
N PRO A 135 19.77 7.82 -3.94
CA PRO A 135 18.89 6.85 -4.57
C PRO A 135 18.02 7.52 -5.65
N LYS A 136 17.90 6.88 -6.80
CA LYS A 136 17.15 7.31 -7.99
C LYS A 136 16.33 6.14 -8.52
N LEU A 137 15.21 6.41 -9.17
CA LEU A 137 14.40 5.36 -9.81
C LEU A 137 15.22 4.47 -10.77
N GLU A 138 16.15 5.09 -11.49
CA GLU A 138 17.04 4.41 -12.44
C GLU A 138 18.08 3.49 -11.79
N ASN A 139 18.39 3.68 -10.49
CA ASN A 139 19.47 2.96 -9.81
C ASN A 139 19.01 2.08 -8.64
N ILE A 140 17.75 2.17 -8.21
CA ILE A 140 17.18 1.23 -7.25
C ILE A 140 16.64 0.00 -7.96
N THR A 141 16.79 -1.15 -7.32
CA THR A 141 16.27 -2.44 -7.79
C THR A 141 15.67 -3.20 -6.62
N ILE A 142 14.81 -4.17 -6.89
CA ILE A 142 14.39 -5.16 -5.91
C ILE A 142 15.10 -6.46 -6.22
N ASP A 143 15.69 -7.06 -5.19
CA ASP A 143 16.24 -8.40 -5.23
C ASP A 143 15.31 -9.35 -4.47
N ILE A 144 15.02 -10.50 -5.08
CA ILE A 144 14.21 -11.59 -4.52
C ILE A 144 15.01 -12.90 -4.36
N GLY A 145 16.34 -12.84 -4.53
CA GLY A 145 17.26 -13.97 -4.44
C GLY A 145 17.25 -14.89 -5.66
N ALA A 146 16.74 -14.42 -6.80
CA ALA A 146 16.70 -15.18 -8.05
C ALA A 146 18.02 -15.05 -8.82
N LYS A 147 18.49 -16.14 -9.43
CA LYS A 147 19.74 -16.15 -10.20
C LYS A 147 19.65 -15.47 -11.56
N ASP A 148 18.44 -15.47 -12.14
CA ASP A 148 18.18 -14.99 -13.48
C ASP A 148 16.70 -14.62 -13.67
N LYS A 149 16.40 -13.97 -14.79
CA LYS A 149 15.04 -13.58 -15.18
C LYS A 149 14.03 -14.75 -15.18
N LYS A 150 14.45 -15.93 -15.63
CA LYS A 150 13.55 -17.10 -15.75
C LYS A 150 13.12 -17.59 -14.37
N GLU A 151 14.00 -17.54 -13.38
CA GLU A 151 13.66 -17.87 -12.00
C GLU A 151 12.67 -16.86 -11.40
N VAL A 152 12.86 -15.55 -11.65
CA VAL A 152 11.89 -14.50 -11.27
C VAL A 152 10.50 -14.78 -11.84
N GLU A 153 10.42 -15.06 -13.15
CA GLU A 153 9.16 -15.37 -13.83
C GLU A 153 8.52 -16.66 -13.30
N LYS A 154 9.32 -17.69 -13.00
CA LYS A 154 8.85 -18.94 -12.41
C LYS A 154 8.22 -18.73 -11.03
N MET A 155 8.77 -17.79 -10.24
CA MET A 155 8.20 -17.36 -8.96
C MET A 155 6.88 -16.59 -9.11
N GLY A 156 6.51 -16.19 -10.34
CA GLY A 156 5.23 -15.56 -10.67
C GLY A 156 5.30 -14.04 -10.81
N VAL A 157 6.48 -13.46 -10.62
CA VAL A 157 6.72 -12.03 -10.82
C VAL A 157 6.77 -11.72 -12.30
N HIS A 158 6.02 -10.71 -12.73
CA HIS A 158 5.98 -10.23 -14.11
C HIS A 158 5.83 -8.71 -14.15
N VAL A 159 6.08 -8.10 -15.30
CA VAL A 159 5.85 -6.66 -15.53
C VAL A 159 4.39 -6.32 -15.20
N GLY A 160 4.20 -5.27 -14.40
CA GLY A 160 2.88 -4.87 -13.89
C GLY A 160 2.49 -5.48 -12.54
N CYS A 161 3.28 -6.41 -11.96
CA CYS A 161 3.09 -6.81 -10.57
C CYS A 161 3.15 -5.60 -9.64
N VAL A 162 2.14 -5.45 -8.78
CA VAL A 162 2.11 -4.41 -7.75
C VAL A 162 3.03 -4.79 -6.60
N ILE A 163 3.65 -3.79 -5.99
CA ILE A 163 4.60 -3.96 -4.90
C ILE A 163 4.22 -2.99 -3.78
N THR A 164 4.05 -3.50 -2.57
CA THR A 164 3.79 -2.69 -1.37
C THR A 164 4.86 -2.93 -0.33
N TYR A 165 5.05 -1.98 0.59
CA TYR A 165 5.83 -2.23 1.78
C TYR A 165 5.08 -3.20 2.72
N PRO A 166 5.77 -4.04 3.50
CA PRO A 166 5.15 -4.98 4.43
C PRO A 166 4.88 -4.38 5.81
N ASP A 167 5.20 -3.09 6.03
CA ASP A 167 5.02 -2.40 7.29
C ASP A 167 3.57 -2.55 7.78
N ALA A 168 3.43 -2.96 9.04
CA ALA A 168 2.15 -3.24 9.67
C ALA A 168 1.79 -2.18 10.71
N PHE A 169 0.58 -2.27 11.25
CA PHE A 169 0.08 -1.40 12.29
C PHE A 169 0.79 -1.68 13.62
N HIS A 170 1.37 -0.62 14.18
CA HIS A 170 2.02 -0.64 15.48
C HIS A 170 1.56 0.55 16.33
N VAL A 171 1.44 0.32 17.65
CA VAL A 171 1.28 1.37 18.64
C VAL A 171 2.65 1.63 19.26
N LEU A 172 3.27 2.75 18.91
CA LEU A 172 4.61 3.11 19.38
C LEU A 172 4.60 3.52 20.85
N ASN A 173 3.62 4.35 21.24
CA ASN A 173 3.42 4.77 22.62
C ASN A 173 1.99 5.24 22.81
N LYS A 174 1.21 4.56 23.66
CA LYS A 174 -0.19 4.87 24.00
C LYS A 174 -1.10 5.05 22.77
N ASP A 175 -1.14 6.25 22.22
CA ASP A 175 -2.02 6.72 21.15
C ASP A 175 -1.24 7.13 19.87
N LYS A 176 0.05 6.83 19.80
CA LYS A 176 0.90 7.12 18.63
C LYS A 176 0.98 5.90 17.72
N PHE A 177 0.33 6.00 16.56
CA PHE A 177 0.22 4.93 15.59
C PHE A 177 1.29 5.05 14.50
N VAL A 178 1.83 3.91 14.10
CA VAL A 178 2.78 3.77 13.00
C VAL A 178 2.25 2.68 12.08
N CYS A 179 2.07 3.00 10.81
CA CYS A 179 1.71 2.06 9.77
C CYS A 179 1.95 2.69 8.40
N ARG A 180 2.06 1.87 7.35
CA ARG A 180 1.79 2.32 5.99
C ARG A 180 0.31 2.69 5.83
N ALA A 181 -0.02 3.44 4.78
CA ALA A 181 -1.39 3.75 4.38
C ALA A 181 -2.24 4.48 5.45
N LEU A 182 -1.63 5.16 6.43
CA LEU A 182 -2.36 6.09 7.29
C LEU A 182 -3.00 7.21 6.46
N ASP A 183 -2.24 7.70 5.48
CA ASP A 183 -2.74 8.52 4.39
C ASP A 183 -3.44 7.64 3.34
N ASN A 184 -4.74 7.77 3.10
CA ASN A 184 -5.75 8.56 3.84
C ASN A 184 -6.79 7.66 4.53
N ARG A 185 -6.41 6.43 4.88
CA ARG A 185 -7.32 5.50 5.55
C ARG A 185 -7.71 5.93 6.96
N ILE A 186 -7.02 6.89 7.56
CA ILE A 186 -7.44 7.52 8.83
C ILE A 186 -8.61 8.49 8.63
N GLY A 187 -8.79 9.02 7.41
CA GLY A 187 -9.89 9.94 7.10
C GLY A 187 -11.24 9.25 6.90
N GLY A 188 -11.25 7.97 6.51
CA GLY A 188 -12.46 7.19 6.17
C GLY A 188 -12.83 6.15 7.21
#